data_AF-A0ABD3SCW3-F1
#
_entry.id   AF-A0ABD3SCW3-F1
#
_cell.length_a   1.000
_cell.length_b   1.000
_cell.length_c   1.000
_cell.angle_alpha   90.00
_cell.angle_beta   90.00
_cell.angle_gamma   90.00
#
_symmetry.space_group_name_H-M   'P 1'
#
loop_
_entity.id
_entity.type
_entity.pdbx_description
1 polymer ?
#
loop_
_entity_poly.entity_id
_entity_poly.type
_entity_poly.pdbx_seq_one_letter_code
_entity_poly.pdbx_strand_id
1 'polypeptide(L)'
;MILMLRIILALCLAANWRQVTAFVFGGDESRAHRSTSSALHLGKSSHNSSRRKFLLRQMILATPSIVGTTTTAGPGRSAEAAALLLMDKSSPDIPPFSGDASAAKERFRRAIGDVDDLITNYDEITRSGGDNVRLYLGTQGVKSNMYGILKVLSGLREEANDVVEFSEAMNEFEAYLFQADGSAYQSLFAEFSSAKIAPGSLLRMAREDIVNMRKFMGDLAVQLSLEI
;
A
#
# COMPACT_ATOMS: atom_id res chain seq x y z
N MET A 1 25.87 -0.11 29.65
CA MET A 1 24.56 -0.26 28.95
C MET A 1 24.55 0.19 27.49
N ILE A 2 25.57 0.88 26.96
CA ILE A 2 25.62 1.30 25.54
C ILE A 2 26.23 0.22 24.61
N LEU A 3 26.89 -0.81 25.17
CA LEU A 3 27.57 -1.84 24.36
C LEU A 3 26.65 -2.98 23.88
N MET A 4 25.55 -3.29 24.60
CA MET A 4 24.62 -4.35 24.18
C MET A 4 23.68 -3.94 23.04
N LEU A 5 23.40 -2.64 22.87
CA LEU A 5 22.47 -2.17 21.83
C LEU A 5 23.09 -2.20 20.42
N ARG A 6 24.43 -2.24 20.32
CA ARG A 6 25.14 -2.32 19.03
C ARG A 6 25.29 -3.75 18.50
N ILE A 7 25.14 -4.77 19.34
CA ILE A 7 25.22 -6.18 18.94
C ILE A 7 23.88 -6.64 18.33
N ILE A 8 22.75 -6.13 18.81
CA ILE A 8 21.42 -6.48 18.28
C ILE A 8 21.21 -5.90 16.86
N LEU A 9 21.74 -4.71 16.59
CA LEU A 9 21.63 -4.08 15.26
C LEU A 9 22.45 -4.81 14.17
N ALA A 10 23.48 -5.57 14.55
CA ALA A 10 24.29 -6.37 13.62
C ALA A 10 23.68 -7.76 13.31
N LEU A 11 22.73 -8.24 14.11
CA LEU A 11 22.05 -9.53 13.89
C LEU A 11 20.81 -9.43 12.98
N CYS A 12 20.20 -8.25 12.85
CA CYS A 12 19.04 -8.06 11.98
C CYS A 12 19.39 -7.89 10.48
N LEU A 13 20.66 -7.61 10.14
CA LEU A 13 21.11 -7.45 8.75
C LEU A 13 21.58 -8.75 8.07
N ALA A 14 21.59 -9.88 8.78
CA ALA A 14 22.01 -11.18 8.23
C ALA A 14 20.86 -12.16 7.96
N ALA A 15 19.59 -11.77 8.18
CA ALA A 15 18.44 -12.65 8.04
C ALA A 15 17.62 -12.46 6.75
N ASN A 16 18.07 -11.62 5.81
CA ASN A 16 17.38 -11.40 4.53
C ASN A 16 18.23 -11.84 3.33
N TRP A 17 18.69 -13.09 3.36
CA TRP A 17 19.17 -13.76 2.15
C TRP A 17 18.97 -15.26 2.28
N ARG A 18 17.77 -15.73 1.91
CA ARG A 18 17.51 -17.08 1.39
C ARG A 18 16.00 -17.29 1.27
N GLN A 19 15.44 -17.06 0.08
CA GLN A 19 14.46 -17.94 -0.56
C GLN A 19 14.38 -17.61 -2.05
N VAL A 20 15.37 -18.09 -2.82
CA VAL A 20 15.15 -18.49 -4.21
C VAL A 20 15.98 -19.76 -4.40
N THR A 21 15.36 -20.93 -4.24
CA THR A 21 15.86 -22.17 -4.83
C THR A 21 14.77 -22.66 -5.76
N ALA A 22 14.94 -22.31 -7.03
CA ALA A 22 14.23 -22.93 -8.13
C ALA A 22 14.50 -24.43 -8.12
N PHE A 23 13.41 -25.18 -8.23
CA PHE A 23 13.31 -26.60 -8.43
C PHE A 23 13.95 -26.96 -9.78
N VAL A 24 15.04 -27.76 -9.77
CA VAL A 24 15.65 -28.33 -10.99
C VAL A 24 15.45 -29.84 -10.91
N PHE A 25 14.65 -30.37 -11.83
CA PHE A 25 14.59 -31.79 -12.13
C PHE A 25 14.75 -31.98 -13.64
N GLY A 26 15.70 -32.85 -14.00
CA GLY A 26 15.62 -33.70 -15.18
C GLY A 26 16.40 -33.23 -16.41
N GLY A 27 17.31 -34.09 -16.87
CA GLY A 27 17.60 -34.21 -18.30
C GLY A 27 19.08 -34.20 -18.67
N ASP A 28 19.68 -35.38 -18.60
CA ASP A 28 20.93 -35.76 -19.26
C ASP A 28 20.93 -35.41 -20.76
N GLU A 29 22.10 -35.13 -21.34
CA GLU A 29 22.63 -35.78 -22.55
C GLU A 29 23.69 -34.90 -23.30
N SER A 30 24.94 -35.34 -23.19
CA SER A 30 25.99 -35.42 -24.22
C SER A 30 26.46 -34.19 -25.04
N ARG A 31 27.71 -33.81 -24.73
CA ARG A 31 28.91 -33.93 -25.60
C ARG A 31 29.03 -33.08 -26.89
N ALA A 32 29.80 -32.00 -26.75
CA ALA A 32 30.89 -31.49 -27.61
C ALA A 32 30.72 -31.44 -29.14
N HIS A 33 30.85 -30.25 -29.74
CA HIS A 33 31.83 -30.02 -30.81
C HIS A 33 32.15 -28.53 -31.03
N ARG A 34 33.42 -28.34 -31.39
CA ARG A 34 34.19 -27.14 -31.77
C ARG A 34 33.59 -26.43 -33.00
N SER A 35 33.69 -25.08 -33.07
CA SER A 35 34.65 -24.37 -33.96
C SER A 35 34.20 -22.96 -34.41
N THR A 36 35.13 -22.01 -34.20
CA THR A 36 35.57 -20.90 -35.09
C THR A 36 34.64 -19.76 -35.55
N SER A 37 34.95 -18.57 -35.02
CA SER A 37 35.40 -17.33 -35.71
C SER A 37 34.56 -16.71 -36.85
N SER A 38 34.07 -15.47 -36.65
CA SER A 38 34.70 -14.24 -37.19
C SER A 38 33.73 -13.06 -37.37
N ALA A 39 34.26 -11.87 -37.08
CA ALA A 39 33.95 -10.54 -37.63
C ALA A 39 32.57 -9.92 -37.32
N LEU A 40 32.52 -8.93 -36.42
CA LEU A 40 32.75 -7.50 -36.69
C LEU A 40 31.77 -6.89 -37.71
N HIS A 41 30.68 -6.32 -37.20
CA HIS A 41 30.18 -5.07 -37.75
C HIS A 41 29.87 -4.06 -36.66
N LEU A 42 30.45 -2.89 -36.86
CA LEU A 42 30.54 -1.75 -35.99
C LEU A 42 29.40 -0.78 -36.34
N GLY A 43 28.69 -0.31 -35.32
CA GLY A 43 28.06 1.01 -35.32
C GLY A 43 26.55 1.05 -35.53
N LYS A 44 25.82 1.27 -34.43
CA LYS A 44 25.30 2.61 -34.13
C LYS A 44 24.84 2.71 -32.68
N SER A 45 25.41 3.72 -32.02
CA SER A 45 25.09 4.22 -30.68
C SER A 45 23.57 4.43 -30.51
N SER A 46 22.96 3.69 -29.58
CA SER A 46 21.67 4.06 -28.99
C SER A 46 21.95 4.67 -27.62
N HIS A 47 21.91 6.00 -27.58
CA HIS A 47 22.00 6.82 -26.38
C HIS A 47 20.74 6.60 -25.53
N ASN A 48 20.79 5.68 -24.56
CA ASN A 48 19.76 5.61 -23.52
C ASN A 48 20.05 6.67 -22.45
N SER A 49 19.74 7.92 -22.79
CA SER A 49 19.82 9.06 -21.88
C SER A 49 18.42 9.56 -21.54
N SER A 50 17.61 8.69 -20.95
CA SER A 50 16.26 9.03 -20.43
C SER A 50 15.96 8.41 -19.06
N ARG A 51 16.96 8.37 -18.16
CA ARG A 51 16.74 7.94 -16.75
C ARG A 51 17.36 8.82 -15.68
N ARG A 52 17.85 10.03 -15.99
CA ARG A 52 18.38 10.97 -14.98
C ARG A 52 18.15 12.43 -15.37
N LYS A 53 16.90 12.91 -15.31
CA LYS A 53 16.57 14.34 -15.25
C LYS A 53 15.30 14.56 -14.43
N PHE A 54 15.39 14.38 -13.12
CA PHE A 54 14.42 14.96 -12.18
C PHE A 54 15.15 15.49 -10.96
N LEU A 55 16.00 16.47 -11.20
CA LEU A 55 16.70 17.22 -10.16
C LEU A 55 17.00 18.60 -10.75
N LEU A 56 15.94 19.42 -10.88
CA LEU A 56 16.02 20.88 -11.08
C LEU A 56 14.61 21.51 -11.15
N ARG A 57 14.05 21.81 -9.98
CA ARG A 57 12.98 22.80 -9.69
C ARG A 57 12.57 22.54 -8.23
N GLN A 58 12.60 23.46 -7.26
CA GLN A 58 12.69 24.91 -7.25
C GLN A 58 13.42 25.35 -5.95
N MET A 59 14.30 26.33 -6.07
CA MET A 59 14.72 27.22 -4.98
C MET A 59 13.74 28.38 -4.99
N ILE A 60 12.88 28.52 -3.97
CA ILE A 60 12.13 29.77 -3.72
C ILE A 60 12.25 30.12 -2.23
N LEU A 61 12.53 31.41 -2.04
CA LEU A 61 12.96 32.12 -0.84
C LEU A 61 12.09 31.89 0.41
N ALA A 62 12.78 31.86 1.54
CA ALA A 62 12.25 32.11 2.87
C ALA A 62 11.86 33.59 3.03
N THR A 63 10.65 33.84 3.54
CA THR A 63 10.28 35.07 4.25
C THR A 63 9.37 34.71 5.44
N PRO A 64 9.70 35.08 6.68
CA PRO A 64 8.79 34.91 7.81
C PRO A 64 7.85 36.11 7.87
N SER A 65 6.54 35.88 7.84
CA SER A 65 5.54 36.88 8.23
C SER A 65 4.77 36.37 9.44
N ILE A 66 4.94 37.08 10.55
CA ILE A 66 4.24 36.90 11.82
C ILE A 66 3.05 37.87 11.83
N VAL A 67 1.82 37.37 11.72
CA VAL A 67 0.54 37.98 12.13
C VAL A 67 -0.44 36.80 12.14
N GLY A 68 -1.34 36.53 13.08
CA GLY A 68 -1.87 37.21 14.25
C GLY A 68 -3.16 36.43 14.57
N THR A 69 -3.25 35.90 15.78
CA THR A 69 -4.39 35.10 16.27
C THR A 69 -5.67 35.91 16.34
N THR A 70 -6.74 35.44 15.70
CA THR A 70 -8.11 35.67 16.15
C THR A 70 -8.95 34.41 15.97
N THR A 71 -9.19 33.74 17.09
CA THR A 71 -10.13 32.64 17.24
C THR A 71 -11.55 33.20 17.16
N THR A 72 -12.36 32.71 16.22
CA THR A 72 -13.82 32.70 16.38
C THR A 72 -14.26 31.25 16.45
N ALA A 73 -14.72 30.86 17.64
CA ALA A 73 -15.23 29.55 17.95
C ALA A 73 -16.55 29.31 17.20
N GLY A 74 -16.54 28.37 16.26
CA GLY A 74 -17.74 27.73 15.74
C GLY A 74 -18.19 26.59 16.68
N PRO A 75 -19.50 26.28 16.75
CA PRO A 75 -20.05 25.36 17.73
C PRO A 75 -19.48 23.95 17.53
N GLY A 76 -19.07 23.35 18.63
CA GLY A 76 -18.31 22.11 18.70
C GLY A 76 -18.99 20.92 18.03
N ARG A 77 -18.30 20.35 17.05
CA ARG A 77 -18.25 18.89 16.94
C ARG A 77 -17.38 18.41 18.09
N SER A 78 -18.00 17.81 19.10
CA SER A 78 -17.32 17.30 20.27
C SER A 78 -16.20 16.34 19.86
N ALA A 79 -15.09 16.35 20.59
CA ALA A 79 -14.03 15.36 20.45
C ALA A 79 -14.55 13.91 20.59
N GLU A 80 -15.73 13.72 21.17
CA GLU A 80 -16.45 12.44 21.22
C GLU A 80 -16.97 11.98 19.85
N ALA A 81 -17.39 12.91 18.97
CA ALA A 81 -17.78 12.55 17.60
C ALA A 81 -16.57 12.12 16.76
N ALA A 82 -15.38 12.69 17.03
CA ALA A 82 -14.13 12.27 16.40
C ALA A 82 -13.64 10.91 16.94
N ALA A 83 -13.81 10.65 18.24
CA ALA A 83 -13.48 9.36 18.84
C ALA A 83 -14.40 8.22 18.34
N LEU A 84 -15.65 8.52 18.01
CA LEU A 84 -16.61 7.57 17.44
C LEU A 84 -16.33 7.23 15.96
N LEU A 85 -15.53 8.04 15.27
CA LEU A 85 -15.16 7.86 13.86
C LEU A 85 -13.85 7.10 13.66
N LEU A 86 -13.06 6.92 14.72
CA LEU A 86 -11.88 6.07 14.67
C LEU A 86 -12.32 4.63 14.88
N MET A 87 -11.81 3.71 14.06
CA MET A 87 -11.95 2.27 14.27
C MET A 87 -11.55 1.95 15.72
N ASP A 88 -12.54 1.82 16.59
CA ASP A 88 -12.29 1.68 18.02
C ASP A 88 -11.56 0.36 18.24
N LYS A 89 -10.44 0.40 18.96
CA LYS A 89 -9.69 -0.80 19.33
C LYS A 89 -10.55 -1.78 20.14
N SER A 90 -11.65 -1.30 20.74
CA SER A 90 -12.65 -2.11 21.42
C SER A 90 -13.73 -2.73 20.52
N SER A 91 -13.82 -2.37 19.24
CA SER A 91 -14.71 -3.03 18.26
C SER A 91 -14.42 -4.53 18.21
N PRO A 92 -15.40 -5.42 17.94
CA PRO A 92 -15.13 -6.85 17.89
C PRO A 92 -14.12 -7.20 16.80
N ASP A 93 -13.27 -8.19 17.06
CA ASP A 93 -12.35 -8.72 16.06
C ASP A 93 -13.14 -9.39 14.93
N ILE A 94 -12.73 -9.10 13.70
CA ILE A 94 -13.30 -9.75 12.53
C ILE A 94 -12.49 -11.02 12.25
N PRO A 95 -13.13 -12.20 12.22
CA PRO A 95 -12.41 -13.44 12.00
C PRO A 95 -11.81 -13.50 10.58
N PRO A 96 -10.75 -14.31 10.39
CA PRO A 96 -10.27 -14.65 9.06
C PRO A 96 -11.42 -15.18 8.21
N PHE A 97 -11.43 -14.81 6.92
CA PHE A 97 -12.52 -15.20 6.05
C PHE A 97 -12.57 -16.74 5.86
N SER A 98 -13.74 -17.30 6.19
CA SER A 98 -14.16 -18.68 5.95
C SER A 98 -15.66 -18.67 5.64
N GLY A 99 -16.00 -18.53 4.35
CA GLY A 99 -17.38 -18.47 3.89
C GLY A 99 -17.49 -18.83 2.41
N ASP A 100 -18.72 -18.88 1.92
CA ASP A 100 -19.03 -19.10 0.50
C ASP A 100 -18.96 -17.80 -0.33
N ALA A 101 -19.26 -17.88 -1.62
CA ALA A 101 -19.27 -16.75 -2.54
C ALA A 101 -20.21 -15.61 -2.10
N SER A 102 -21.37 -15.94 -1.50
CA SER A 102 -22.32 -14.94 -1.01
C SER A 102 -21.75 -14.16 0.17
N ALA A 103 -21.18 -14.88 1.15
CA ALA A 103 -20.50 -14.29 2.28
C ALA A 103 -19.26 -13.47 1.85
N ALA A 104 -18.56 -13.90 0.80
CA ALA A 104 -17.43 -13.16 0.24
C ALA A 104 -17.87 -11.85 -0.42
N LYS A 105 -18.95 -11.85 -1.22
CA LYS A 105 -19.55 -10.65 -1.83
C LYS A 105 -19.99 -9.65 -0.77
N GLU A 106 -20.63 -10.12 0.31
CA GLU A 106 -21.05 -9.27 1.43
C GLU A 106 -19.84 -8.69 2.19
N ARG A 107 -18.81 -9.50 2.44
CA ARG A 107 -17.57 -9.03 3.05
C ARG A 107 -16.90 -7.95 2.21
N PHE A 108 -16.88 -8.13 0.89
CA PHE A 108 -16.32 -7.15 -0.04
C PHE A 108 -17.12 -5.83 -0.04
N ARG A 109 -18.46 -5.88 -0.03
CA ARG A 109 -19.30 -4.67 0.13
C ARG A 109 -18.99 -3.91 1.41
N ARG A 110 -18.86 -4.62 2.54
CA ARG A 110 -18.50 -3.97 3.81
C ARG A 110 -17.10 -3.36 3.79
N ALA A 111 -16.16 -4.03 3.14
CA ALA A 111 -14.81 -3.51 2.93
C ALA A 111 -14.80 -2.23 2.10
N ILE A 112 -15.67 -2.12 1.09
CA ILE A 112 -15.89 -0.87 0.34
C ILE A 112 -16.35 0.25 1.28
N GLY A 113 -17.32 -0.03 2.16
CA GLY A 113 -17.79 0.91 3.18
C GLY A 113 -16.66 1.40 4.10
N ASP A 114 -15.83 0.48 4.61
CA ASP A 114 -14.68 0.84 5.46
C ASP A 114 -13.69 1.77 4.72
N VAL A 115 -13.47 1.55 3.41
CA VAL A 115 -12.60 2.41 2.59
C VAL A 115 -13.26 3.77 2.32
N ASP A 116 -14.56 3.82 2.08
CA ASP A 116 -15.30 5.07 1.90
C ASP A 116 -15.29 5.92 3.18
N ASP A 117 -15.41 5.28 4.34
CA ASP A 117 -15.27 5.92 5.66
C ASP A 117 -13.84 6.44 5.88
N LEU A 118 -12.82 5.66 5.50
CA LEU A 118 -11.42 6.08 5.54
C LEU A 118 -11.18 7.32 4.68
N ILE A 119 -11.69 7.34 3.45
CA ILE A 119 -11.52 8.47 2.52
C ILE A 119 -12.22 9.72 3.06
N THR A 120 -13.44 9.56 3.56
CA THR A 120 -14.27 10.67 4.07
C THR A 120 -13.67 11.31 5.31
N ASN A 121 -13.13 10.50 6.22
CA ASN A 121 -12.63 10.94 7.52
C ASN A 121 -11.10 10.98 7.60
N TYR A 122 -10.41 10.96 6.45
CA TYR A 122 -8.97 10.74 6.35
C TYR A 122 -8.13 11.68 7.24
N ASP A 123 -8.46 12.97 7.24
CA ASP A 123 -7.71 14.00 7.95
C ASP A 123 -7.85 13.87 9.49
N GLU A 124 -8.95 13.29 9.96
CA GLU A 124 -9.16 12.97 11.38
C GLU A 124 -8.40 11.68 11.74
N ILE A 125 -8.55 10.63 10.92
CA ILE A 125 -7.93 9.31 11.14
C ILE A 125 -6.40 9.40 11.22
N THR A 126 -5.80 10.25 10.40
CA THR A 126 -4.35 10.42 10.32
C THR A 126 -3.74 11.31 11.41
N ARG A 127 -4.56 11.95 12.26
CA ARG A 127 -4.06 12.86 13.30
C ARG A 127 -3.12 12.17 14.29
N SER A 128 -3.33 10.87 14.55
CA SER A 128 -2.45 10.05 15.39
C SER A 128 -1.45 9.19 14.58
N GLY A 129 -1.21 9.54 13.31
CA GLY A 129 -0.24 8.88 12.44
C GLY A 129 -0.81 7.82 11.52
N GLY A 130 0.06 7.19 10.73
CA GLY A 130 -0.32 6.23 9.69
C GLY A 130 -0.82 4.88 10.17
N ASP A 131 -0.69 4.53 11.45
CA ASP A 131 -1.10 3.20 11.94
C ASP A 131 -2.62 3.00 11.87
N ASN A 132 -3.40 4.06 12.12
CA ASN A 132 -4.86 3.98 11.95
C ASN A 132 -5.27 3.76 10.50
N VAL A 133 -4.56 4.39 9.54
CA VAL A 133 -4.81 4.12 8.11
C VAL A 133 -4.63 2.63 7.83
N ARG A 134 -3.57 2.01 8.38
CA ARG A 134 -3.29 0.57 8.22
C ARG A 134 -4.34 -0.32 8.91
N LEU A 135 -4.95 0.14 10.01
CA LEU A 135 -6.09 -0.55 10.62
C LEU A 135 -7.30 -0.61 9.66
N TYR A 136 -7.63 0.50 8.99
CA TYR A 136 -8.70 0.53 7.99
C TYR A 136 -8.36 -0.29 6.74
N LEU A 137 -7.10 -0.26 6.28
CA LEU A 137 -6.64 -1.08 5.17
C LEU A 137 -6.59 -2.59 5.49
N GLY A 138 -6.81 -2.98 6.76
CA GLY A 138 -6.80 -4.38 7.18
C GLY A 138 -5.42 -5.05 7.08
N THR A 139 -4.36 -4.27 6.88
CA THR A 139 -2.96 -4.71 6.87
C THR A 139 -2.37 -4.74 8.29
N GLN A 140 -3.00 -4.00 9.21
CA GLN A 140 -2.72 -4.03 10.64
C GLN A 140 -3.99 -4.40 11.41
N GLY A 141 -3.86 -5.31 12.37
CA GLY A 141 -4.98 -5.77 13.18
C GLY A 141 -6.04 -6.54 12.37
N VAL A 142 -7.21 -6.74 12.99
CA VAL A 142 -8.29 -7.58 12.45
C VAL A 142 -9.66 -6.90 12.56
N LYS A 143 -9.70 -5.57 12.71
CA LYS A 143 -10.95 -4.83 12.93
C LYS A 143 -11.67 -4.45 11.64
N SER A 144 -10.95 -4.31 10.53
CA SER A 144 -11.50 -3.90 9.23
C SER A 144 -11.98 -5.08 8.42
N ASN A 145 -13.05 -4.90 7.65
CA ASN A 145 -13.52 -5.87 6.67
C ASN A 145 -12.50 -6.06 5.54
N MET A 146 -11.56 -5.12 5.37
CA MET A 146 -10.38 -5.28 4.51
C MET A 146 -9.39 -6.35 5.02
N TYR A 147 -9.51 -6.80 6.27
CA TYR A 147 -8.65 -7.87 6.80
C TYR A 147 -8.84 -9.16 5.98
N GLY A 148 -7.76 -9.59 5.31
CA GLY A 148 -7.75 -10.78 4.45
C GLY A 148 -8.48 -10.60 3.12
N ILE A 149 -8.71 -9.36 2.66
CA ILE A 149 -9.53 -9.07 1.47
C ILE A 149 -9.01 -9.71 0.17
N LEU A 150 -7.69 -9.85 0.00
CA LEU A 150 -7.12 -10.52 -1.18
C LEU A 150 -7.57 -11.99 -1.29
N LYS A 151 -7.72 -12.68 -0.15
CA LYS A 151 -8.25 -14.04 -0.11
C LYS A 151 -9.74 -14.06 -0.46
N VAL A 152 -10.50 -13.06 -0.01
CA VAL A 152 -11.92 -12.89 -0.35
C VAL A 152 -12.07 -12.71 -1.86
N LEU A 153 -11.32 -11.78 -2.45
CA LEU A 153 -11.34 -11.49 -3.89
C LEU A 153 -10.89 -12.69 -4.73
N SER A 154 -9.85 -13.41 -4.29
CA SER A 154 -9.40 -14.64 -4.97
C SER A 154 -10.52 -15.69 -5.03
N GLY A 155 -11.32 -15.82 -3.97
CA GLY A 155 -12.47 -16.74 -3.93
C GLY A 155 -13.67 -16.28 -4.77
N LEU A 156 -13.70 -15.01 -5.19
CA LEU A 156 -14.76 -14.44 -6.02
C LEU A 156 -14.44 -14.48 -7.51
N ARG A 157 -13.25 -14.91 -7.90
CA ARG A 157 -12.80 -14.92 -9.29
C ARG A 157 -13.71 -15.75 -10.21
N GLU A 158 -14.22 -16.88 -9.73
CA GLU A 158 -15.11 -17.76 -10.50
C GLU A 158 -16.53 -17.18 -10.67
N GLU A 159 -16.87 -16.16 -9.88
CA GLU A 159 -18.17 -15.47 -9.90
C GLU A 159 -18.16 -14.22 -10.77
N ALA A 160 -17.00 -13.84 -11.33
CA ALA A 160 -16.85 -12.65 -12.14
C ALA A 160 -17.45 -12.84 -13.53
N ASN A 161 -18.12 -11.80 -14.04
CA ASN A 161 -18.65 -11.74 -15.40
C ASN A 161 -17.54 -11.89 -16.45
N ASP A 162 -16.44 -11.16 -16.25
CA ASP A 162 -15.22 -11.30 -17.04
C ASP A 162 -14.01 -11.54 -16.09
N VAL A 163 -13.47 -12.76 -16.17
CA VAL A 163 -12.35 -13.19 -15.33
C VAL A 163 -11.06 -12.43 -15.65
N VAL A 164 -10.86 -12.00 -16.89
CA VAL A 164 -9.65 -11.27 -17.30
C VAL A 164 -9.69 -9.87 -16.70
N GLU A 165 -10.77 -9.13 -16.94
CA GLU A 165 -10.98 -7.79 -16.39
C GLU A 165 -10.96 -7.80 -14.85
N PHE A 166 -11.60 -8.81 -14.23
CA PHE A 166 -11.53 -8.99 -12.77
C PHE A 166 -10.10 -9.20 -12.28
N SER A 167 -9.31 -10.03 -12.98
CA SER A 167 -7.92 -10.32 -12.58
C SER A 167 -7.03 -9.08 -12.74
N GLU A 168 -7.23 -8.29 -13.79
CA GLU A 168 -6.50 -7.03 -14.01
C GLU A 168 -6.86 -6.00 -12.93
N ALA A 169 -8.15 -5.78 -12.66
CA ALA A 169 -8.61 -4.89 -11.59
C ALA A 169 -8.12 -5.35 -10.20
N MET A 170 -8.07 -6.65 -9.94
CA MET A 170 -7.55 -7.20 -8.69
C MET A 170 -6.05 -6.93 -8.52
N ASN A 171 -5.26 -7.06 -9.58
CA ASN A 171 -3.82 -6.77 -9.55
C ASN A 171 -3.55 -5.28 -9.27
N GLU A 172 -4.31 -4.38 -9.91
CA GLU A 172 -4.20 -2.94 -9.67
C GLU A 172 -4.66 -2.57 -8.26
N PHE A 173 -5.79 -3.12 -7.79
CA PHE A 173 -6.25 -2.99 -6.41
C PHE A 173 -5.17 -3.40 -5.41
N GLU A 174 -4.54 -4.56 -5.60
CA GLU A 174 -3.48 -5.08 -4.73
C GLU A 174 -2.26 -4.16 -4.73
N ALA A 175 -1.86 -3.66 -5.90
CA ALA A 175 -0.74 -2.73 -6.03
C ALA A 175 -0.97 -1.45 -5.22
N TYR A 176 -2.14 -0.81 -5.37
CA TYR A 176 -2.46 0.42 -4.64
C TYR A 176 -2.66 0.16 -3.14
N LEU A 177 -3.23 -0.98 -2.74
CA LEU A 177 -3.36 -1.37 -1.33
C LEU A 177 -1.98 -1.38 -0.63
N PHE A 178 -0.99 -2.02 -1.25
CA PHE A 178 0.35 -2.11 -0.66
C PHE A 178 1.16 -0.82 -0.78
N GLN A 179 0.93 0.01 -1.80
CA GLN A 179 1.51 1.35 -1.87
C GLN A 179 0.98 2.25 -0.76
N ALA A 180 -0.34 2.22 -0.53
CA ALA A 180 -0.99 2.95 0.55
C ALA A 180 -0.48 2.51 1.92
N ASP A 181 -0.43 1.20 2.19
CA ASP A 181 0.11 0.64 3.44
C ASP A 181 1.58 1.03 3.64
N GLY A 182 2.40 0.90 2.60
CA GLY A 182 3.83 1.25 2.66
C GLY A 182 4.05 2.71 2.98
N SER A 183 3.31 3.63 2.35
CA SER A 183 3.38 5.07 2.61
C SER A 183 2.88 5.40 4.02
N ALA A 184 1.76 4.81 4.45
CA ALA A 184 1.23 4.99 5.80
C ALA A 184 2.22 4.48 6.87
N TYR A 185 2.81 3.30 6.67
CA TYR A 185 3.82 2.74 7.57
C TYR A 185 5.07 3.62 7.64
N GLN A 186 5.60 4.07 6.51
CA GLN A 186 6.77 4.94 6.47
C GLN A 186 6.55 6.27 7.20
N SER A 187 5.32 6.79 7.20
CA SER A 187 4.99 8.05 7.90
C SER A 187 5.29 7.99 9.40
N LEU A 188 5.23 6.80 10.02
CA LEU A 188 5.48 6.58 11.44
C LEU A 188 6.94 6.79 11.84
N PHE A 189 7.87 6.68 10.87
CA PHE A 189 9.31 6.76 11.12
C PHE A 189 9.96 7.98 10.48
N ALA A 190 9.22 8.72 9.66
CA ALA A 190 9.75 9.85 8.91
C ALA A 190 10.31 10.96 9.82
N GLU A 191 9.76 11.16 11.02
CA GLU A 191 10.28 12.13 12.00
C GLU A 191 11.64 11.73 12.60
N PHE A 192 11.92 10.43 12.66
CA PHE A 192 13.14 9.86 13.23
C PHE A 192 14.18 9.51 12.16
N SER A 193 13.83 9.72 10.89
CA SER A 193 14.68 9.42 9.75
C SER A 193 15.49 10.65 9.33
N SER A 194 16.70 10.44 8.83
CA SER A 194 17.48 11.49 8.16
C SER A 194 16.97 11.81 6.75
N ALA A 195 15.98 11.07 6.26
CA ALA A 195 15.35 11.29 4.97
C ALA A 195 14.53 12.60 4.96
N LYS A 196 14.61 13.35 3.86
CA LYS A 196 13.97 14.68 3.72
C LYS A 196 12.46 14.65 3.48
N ILE A 197 11.79 13.52 3.68
CA ILE A 197 10.35 13.38 3.40
C ILE A 197 9.59 13.61 4.70
N ALA A 198 8.74 14.64 4.73
CA ALA A 198 7.88 14.92 5.86
C ALA A 198 6.78 13.84 6.02
N PRO A 199 6.40 13.46 7.25
CA PRO A 199 5.32 12.49 7.50
C PRO A 199 4.02 12.82 6.77
N GLY A 200 3.61 14.10 6.77
CA GLY A 200 2.41 14.55 6.08
C GLY A 200 2.43 14.36 4.56
N SER A 201 3.62 14.37 3.93
CA SER A 201 3.74 14.06 2.50
C SER A 201 3.51 12.58 2.22
N LEU A 202 3.96 11.68 3.12
CA LEU A 202 3.71 10.24 3.01
C LEU A 202 2.23 9.92 3.22
N LEU A 203 1.58 10.56 4.18
CA LEU A 203 0.14 10.42 4.39
C LEU A 203 -0.68 10.95 3.20
N ARG A 204 -0.23 12.04 2.55
CA ARG A 204 -0.87 12.49 1.31
C ARG A 204 -0.74 11.47 0.18
N MET A 205 0.46 10.89 -0.02
CA MET A 205 0.64 9.82 -1.01
C MET A 205 -0.24 8.61 -0.70
N ALA A 206 -0.30 8.18 0.56
CA ALA A 206 -1.20 7.10 0.98
C ALA A 206 -2.66 7.41 0.64
N ARG A 207 -3.13 8.66 0.84
CA ARG A 207 -4.49 9.08 0.47
C ARG A 207 -4.75 8.95 -1.03
N GLU A 208 -3.80 9.39 -1.85
CA GLU A 208 -3.91 9.30 -3.32
C GLU A 208 -4.03 7.84 -3.77
N ASP A 209 -3.21 6.96 -3.20
CA ASP A 209 -3.24 5.52 -3.46
C ASP A 209 -4.56 4.88 -3.01
N ILE A 210 -5.09 5.26 -1.84
CA ILE A 210 -6.40 4.78 -1.35
C ILE A 210 -7.54 5.17 -2.29
N VAL A 211 -7.53 6.40 -2.81
CA VAL A 211 -8.53 6.85 -3.77
C VAL A 211 -8.43 6.06 -5.08
N ASN A 212 -7.23 5.72 -5.53
CA ASN A 212 -7.04 4.88 -6.71
C ASN A 212 -7.47 3.42 -6.44
N MET A 213 -7.08 2.85 -5.30
CA MET A 213 -7.53 1.54 -4.84
C MET A 213 -9.07 1.43 -4.86
N ARG A 214 -9.77 2.46 -4.38
CA ARG A 214 -11.24 2.51 -4.35
C ARG A 214 -11.88 2.48 -5.73
N LYS A 215 -11.23 3.02 -6.77
CA LYS A 215 -11.71 2.93 -8.16
C LYS A 215 -11.74 1.48 -8.62
N PHE A 216 -10.64 0.75 -8.40
CA PHE A 216 -10.56 -0.67 -8.74
C PHE A 216 -11.51 -1.53 -7.91
N MET A 217 -11.82 -1.16 -6.66
CA MET A 217 -12.92 -1.81 -5.93
C MET A 217 -14.27 -1.62 -6.63
N GLY A 218 -14.50 -0.49 -7.30
CA GLY A 218 -15.67 -0.25 -8.14
C GLY A 218 -15.68 -1.16 -9.37
N ASP A 219 -14.55 -1.26 -10.07
CA ASP A 219 -14.42 -2.14 -11.25
C ASP A 219 -14.65 -3.61 -10.87
N LEU A 220 -14.08 -4.06 -9.74
CA LEU A 220 -14.33 -5.39 -9.19
C LEU A 220 -15.82 -5.60 -8.84
N ALA A 221 -16.49 -4.61 -8.25
CA ALA A 221 -17.92 -4.69 -7.95
C ALA A 221 -18.78 -4.81 -9.21
N VAL A 222 -18.44 -4.09 -10.28
CA VAL A 222 -19.10 -4.21 -11.59
C VAL A 222 -18.96 -5.63 -12.13
N GLN A 223 -17.76 -6.22 -12.07
CA GLN A 223 -17.55 -7.59 -12.53
C GLN A 223 -18.31 -8.63 -11.70
N LEU A 224 -18.58 -8.33 -10.43
CA LEU A 224 -19.34 -9.20 -9.52
C LEU A 224 -20.84 -8.93 -9.52
N SER A 225 -21.33 -8.00 -10.36
CA SER A 225 -22.72 -7.54 -10.40
C SER A 225 -23.23 -7.05 -9.03
N LEU A 226 -22.37 -6.35 -8.28
CA LEU A 226 -22.70 -5.80 -6.97
C LEU A 226 -23.15 -4.35 -7.10
N GLU A 227 -24.34 -4.05 -6.61
CA GLU A 227 -24.76 -2.68 -6.32
C GLU A 227 -23.99 -2.18 -5.09
N ILE A 228 -23.34 -1.01 -5.24
CA ILE A 228 -22.50 -0.32 -4.26
C ILE A 228 -22.83 1.17 -4.25
#